data_AF-F8EVJ2-F1
#
_entry.id   AF-F8EVJ2-F1
#
_cell.length_a   1.000
_cell.length_b   1.000
_cell.length_c   1.000
_cell.angle_alpha   90.00
_cell.angle_beta   90.00
_cell.angle_gamma   90.00
#
_symmetry.space_group_name_H-M   'P 1'
#
loop_
_entity.id
_entity.type
_entity.pdbx_description
1 polymer ?
#
loop_
_entity_poly.entity_id
_entity_poly.type
_entity_poly.pdbx_seq_one_letter_code
_entity_poly.pdbx_strand_id
1 'polypeptide(L)'
;MSKSTIYSAITATLLEWYQQHARILPWRATSRDDVMDPYRVWLSEVMLQQTTTTHVVPYYQKFIERWPTVEDLASAAEADVMAAWAGLGYYSRARNLILCAKHVAEAGGVFPDNEPALQALPGIGRYTAAAITAIAFGKRAVVVDANVERVVSRLFAIETPLPASRPLIAEETDLLTPDIAAGDFAQAMMDMGATICVNRQPACGICPLLAFCCGQKTGDPAHFPVKMPKKIRPQRIGYVFALCHQNQILLIKRPDKGLLGGMRALPSGTWIPKEAINSHDKKAVIAQAQQEAFGDFNPEIQKALQMISWQERGDIGHIFTHFSLKLNILSADIEKIESKGEWWALNNIKAAGLPTVFAKAVKQILKGQP
;
A
#
# COMPACT_ATOMS: atom_id res chain seq x y z
N MET A 1 17.51 -0.38 39.08
CA MET A 1 16.04 -0.35 38.97
C MET A 1 15.56 -1.70 38.46
N SER A 2 14.38 -2.16 38.87
CA SER A 2 13.81 -3.40 38.31
C SER A 2 13.40 -3.21 36.85
N LYS A 3 13.24 -4.29 36.08
CA LYS A 3 12.74 -4.24 34.69
C LYS A 3 11.39 -3.49 34.63
N SER A 4 10.44 -3.83 35.51
CA SER A 4 9.13 -3.18 35.58
C SER A 4 9.20 -1.67 35.81
N THR A 5 10.08 -1.19 36.71
CA THR A 5 10.25 0.26 36.95
C THR A 5 10.77 0.99 35.72
N ILE A 6 11.71 0.39 34.98
CA ILE A 6 12.26 0.99 33.76
C ILE A 6 11.18 1.12 32.68
N TYR A 7 10.35 0.08 32.50
CA TYR A 7 9.32 0.07 31.46
C TYR A 7 8.23 1.10 31.77
N SER A 8 7.81 1.16 33.03
CA SER A 8 6.87 2.18 33.50
C SER A 8 7.41 3.60 33.26
N ALA A 9 8.70 3.83 33.52
CA ALA A 9 9.34 5.12 33.29
C ALA A 9 9.42 5.47 31.79
N ILE A 10 9.74 4.51 30.91
CA ILE A 10 9.74 4.70 29.46
C ILE A 10 8.34 5.10 28.98
N THR A 11 7.32 4.34 29.38
CA THR A 11 5.93 4.56 28.98
C THR A 11 5.44 5.93 29.45
N ALA A 12 5.69 6.29 30.71
CA ALA A 12 5.34 7.60 31.25
C ALA A 12 6.03 8.75 30.50
N THR A 13 7.35 8.62 30.26
CA THR A 13 8.14 9.63 29.54
C THR A 13 7.63 9.83 28.11
N LEU A 14 7.28 8.74 27.41
CA LEU A 14 6.75 8.82 26.06
C LEU A 14 5.36 9.48 26.02
N LEU A 15 4.47 9.10 26.95
CA LEU A 15 3.15 9.68 27.04
C LEU A 15 3.21 11.16 27.38
N GLU A 16 4.06 11.58 28.31
CA GLU A 16 4.30 12.99 28.65
C GLU A 16 4.75 13.79 27.42
N TRP A 17 5.73 13.27 26.67
CA TRP A 17 6.18 13.87 25.43
C TRP A 17 5.04 14.00 24.41
N TYR A 18 4.22 12.95 24.27
CA TYR A 18 3.10 12.95 23.33
C TYR A 18 2.06 14.02 23.67
N GLN A 19 1.79 14.30 24.95
CA GLN A 19 0.82 15.33 25.34
C GLN A 19 1.18 16.71 24.78
N GLN A 20 2.48 17.00 24.66
CA GLN A 20 2.98 18.30 24.24
C GLN A 20 3.31 18.35 22.73
N HIS A 21 3.59 17.20 22.12
CA HIS A 21 4.13 17.11 20.76
C HIS A 21 3.28 16.29 19.78
N ALA A 22 2.11 15.80 20.20
CA ALA A 22 1.21 15.04 19.34
C ALA A 22 0.93 15.79 18.04
N ARG A 23 1.09 15.12 16.90
CA ARG A 23 0.72 15.70 15.61
C ARG A 23 -0.79 15.88 15.53
N ILE A 24 -1.22 17.07 15.13
CA ILE A 24 -2.61 17.37 14.79
C ILE A 24 -2.91 16.76 13.43
N LEU A 25 -3.80 15.76 13.40
CA LEU A 25 -4.21 15.06 12.18
C LEU A 25 -5.74 14.95 12.13
N PRO A 26 -6.37 14.96 10.94
CA PRO A 26 -7.84 15.00 10.82
C PRO A 26 -8.59 13.81 11.43
N TRP A 27 -7.91 12.68 11.59
CA TRP A 27 -8.44 11.43 12.14
C TRP A 27 -8.02 11.20 13.60
N ARG A 28 -7.49 12.22 14.28
CA ARG A 28 -7.15 12.16 15.70
C ARG A 28 -8.11 13.00 16.52
N ALA A 29 -8.21 12.64 17.78
CA ALA A 29 -8.89 13.43 18.80
C ALA A 29 -8.30 14.84 18.84
N THR A 30 -9.17 15.84 19.02
CA THR A 30 -8.77 17.24 19.20
C THR A 30 -8.67 17.62 20.67
N SER A 31 -9.30 16.83 21.55
CA SER A 31 -9.24 16.89 23.02
C SER A 31 -9.08 15.49 23.60
N ARG A 32 -8.58 15.38 24.84
CA ARG A 32 -8.46 14.09 25.57
C ARG A 32 -9.78 13.40 25.83
N ASP A 33 -10.86 14.18 25.93
CA ASP A 33 -12.20 13.67 26.23
C ASP A 33 -12.98 13.27 24.96
N ASP A 34 -12.39 13.47 23.78
CA ASP A 34 -13.04 13.11 22.52
C ASP A 34 -13.07 11.58 22.37
N VAL A 35 -14.27 11.04 22.30
CA VAL A 35 -14.46 9.64 21.90
C VAL A 35 -14.13 9.51 20.42
N MET A 36 -13.12 8.71 20.12
CA MET A 36 -12.69 8.44 18.77
C MET A 36 -13.70 7.59 18.02
N ASP A 37 -14.19 8.09 16.89
CA ASP A 37 -15.08 7.35 16.00
C ASP A 37 -14.32 6.18 15.32
N PRO A 38 -14.72 4.91 15.54
CA PRO A 38 -14.09 3.75 14.92
C PRO A 38 -14.08 3.78 13.40
N TYR A 39 -15.11 4.35 12.75
CA TYR A 39 -15.16 4.50 11.29
C TYR A 39 -14.02 5.39 10.80
N ARG A 40 -13.83 6.53 11.46
CA ARG A 40 -12.76 7.50 11.17
C ARG A 40 -11.37 6.92 11.40
N VAL A 41 -11.17 6.21 12.50
CA VAL A 41 -9.89 5.54 12.81
C VAL A 41 -9.60 4.48 11.74
N TRP A 42 -10.54 3.56 11.51
CA TRP A 42 -10.41 2.50 10.52
C TRP A 42 -10.10 3.03 9.11
N LEU A 43 -10.84 4.04 8.64
CA LEU A 43 -10.62 4.64 7.33
C LEU A 43 -9.19 5.18 7.20
N SER A 44 -8.72 5.90 8.21
CA SER A 44 -7.36 6.46 8.21
C SER A 44 -6.29 5.36 8.20
N GLU A 45 -6.46 4.31 8.99
CA GLU A 45 -5.55 3.16 9.06
C GLU A 45 -5.47 2.44 7.71
N VAL A 46 -6.60 2.22 7.02
CA VAL A 46 -6.60 1.62 5.68
C VAL A 46 -5.89 2.53 4.67
N MET A 47 -6.12 3.85 4.72
CA MET A 47 -5.44 4.81 3.83
C MET A 47 -3.94 4.90 4.07
N LEU A 48 -3.49 4.83 5.33
CA LEU A 48 -2.07 4.95 5.72
C LEU A 48 -1.22 3.71 5.36
N GLN A 49 -1.85 2.58 5.02
CA GLN A 49 -1.13 1.39 4.54
C GLN A 49 -0.26 1.74 3.32
N GLN A 50 1.06 1.73 3.53
CA GLN A 50 2.07 2.05 2.49
C GLN A 50 1.87 3.42 1.81
N THR A 51 1.23 4.37 2.49
CA THR A 51 0.98 5.73 1.99
C THR A 51 1.39 6.75 3.04
N THR A 52 2.00 7.86 2.65
CA THR A 52 2.47 8.87 3.62
C THR A 52 1.31 9.67 4.21
N THR A 53 1.44 10.09 5.47
CA THR A 53 0.46 10.97 6.14
C THR A 53 0.12 12.20 5.29
N THR A 54 1.13 12.88 4.73
CA THR A 54 0.96 14.07 3.90
C THR A 54 0.11 13.83 2.65
N HIS A 55 0.18 12.63 2.06
CA HIS A 55 -0.62 12.26 0.91
C HIS A 55 -2.03 11.83 1.31
N VAL A 56 -2.20 11.22 2.48
CA VAL A 56 -3.51 10.74 2.98
C VAL A 56 -4.42 11.87 3.44
N VAL A 57 -3.90 12.90 4.13
CA VAL A 57 -4.70 14.02 4.68
C VAL A 57 -5.76 14.58 3.72
N PRO A 58 -5.43 15.02 2.49
CA PRO A 58 -6.43 15.58 1.59
C PRO A 58 -7.45 14.54 1.07
N TYR A 59 -7.10 13.26 0.99
CA TYR A 59 -8.05 12.22 0.60
C TYR A 59 -9.01 11.90 1.74
N TYR A 60 -8.47 11.75 2.95
CA TYR A 60 -9.26 11.47 4.14
C TYR A 60 -10.35 12.54 4.35
N GLN A 61 -9.98 13.82 4.25
CA GLN A 61 -10.93 14.93 4.39
C GLN A 61 -12.08 14.85 3.36
N LYS A 62 -11.76 14.63 2.07
CA LYS A 62 -12.77 14.47 1.02
C LYS A 62 -13.65 13.24 1.21
N PHE A 63 -13.08 12.14 1.71
CA PHE A 63 -13.85 10.92 1.98
C PHE A 63 -14.85 11.14 3.10
N ILE A 64 -14.43 11.73 4.23
CA ILE A 64 -15.32 12.00 5.36
C ILE A 64 -16.37 13.07 5.00
N GLU A 65 -16.03 14.05 4.15
CA GLU A 65 -17.01 15.01 3.65
C GLU A 65 -18.09 14.34 2.77
N ARG A 66 -17.69 13.40 1.91
CA ARG A 66 -18.59 12.72 0.96
C ARG A 66 -19.37 11.56 1.58
N TRP A 67 -18.74 10.83 2.51
CA TRP A 67 -19.30 9.70 3.23
C TRP A 67 -19.03 9.87 4.72
N PRO A 68 -19.84 10.69 5.42
CA PRO A 68 -19.65 10.96 6.84
C PRO A 68 -19.73 9.74 7.74
N THR A 69 -20.54 8.73 7.38
CA THR A 69 -20.69 7.49 8.16
C THR A 69 -20.28 6.24 7.37
N VAL A 70 -20.19 5.10 8.08
CA VAL A 70 -19.91 3.81 7.45
C VAL A 70 -21.04 3.35 6.54
N GLU A 71 -22.29 3.69 6.86
CA GLU A 71 -23.49 3.40 6.06
C GLU A 71 -23.51 4.21 4.77
N ASP A 72 -23.11 5.48 4.83
CA ASP A 72 -22.96 6.32 3.63
C ASP A 72 -21.92 5.71 2.68
N LEU A 73 -20.79 5.25 3.23
CA LEU A 73 -19.75 4.57 2.45
C LEU A 73 -20.22 3.21 1.92
N ALA A 74 -20.98 2.45 2.71
CA ALA A 74 -21.53 1.15 2.32
C ALA A 74 -22.54 1.25 1.18
N SER A 75 -23.34 2.32 1.18
CA SER A 75 -24.37 2.60 0.18
C SER A 75 -23.83 3.24 -1.10
N ALA A 76 -22.58 3.72 -1.08
CA ALA A 76 -21.94 4.35 -2.21
C ALA A 76 -21.77 3.38 -3.40
N ALA A 77 -21.92 3.90 -4.62
CA ALA A 77 -21.56 3.15 -5.81
C ALA A 77 -20.06 2.85 -5.81
N GLU A 78 -19.66 1.61 -6.12
CA GLU A 78 -18.25 1.21 -6.12
C GLU A 78 -17.40 2.10 -7.04
N ALA A 79 -17.95 2.50 -8.19
CA ALA A 79 -17.29 3.41 -9.13
C ALA A 79 -16.94 4.77 -8.49
N ASP A 80 -17.81 5.31 -7.64
CA ASP A 80 -17.58 6.58 -6.96
C ASP A 80 -16.47 6.49 -5.93
N VAL A 81 -16.44 5.41 -5.15
CA VAL A 81 -15.39 5.16 -4.16
C VAL A 81 -14.05 4.94 -4.85
N MET A 82 -14.03 4.18 -5.95
CA MET A 82 -12.81 3.95 -6.73
C MET A 82 -12.29 5.24 -7.38
N ALA A 83 -13.18 6.10 -7.86
CA ALA A 83 -12.82 7.42 -8.38
C ALA A 83 -12.22 8.32 -7.28
N ALA A 84 -12.82 8.34 -6.09
CA ALA A 84 -12.29 9.09 -4.95
C ALA A 84 -10.94 8.54 -4.46
N TRP A 85 -10.73 7.22 -4.54
CA TRP A 85 -9.48 6.55 -4.16
C TRP A 85 -8.35 6.72 -5.20
N ALA A 86 -8.68 7.19 -6.40
CA ALA A 86 -7.74 7.27 -7.51
C ALA A 86 -6.54 8.16 -7.13
N GLY A 87 -5.35 7.57 -7.12
CA GLY A 87 -4.10 8.24 -6.72
C GLY A 87 -3.55 7.86 -5.35
N LEU A 88 -4.31 7.15 -4.50
CA LEU A 88 -3.79 6.55 -3.25
C LEU A 88 -3.01 5.24 -3.49
N GLY A 89 -3.21 4.60 -4.64
CA GLY A 89 -2.59 3.32 -4.97
C GLY A 89 -3.18 2.14 -4.18
N TYR A 90 -2.72 0.92 -4.51
CA TYR A 90 -3.21 -0.34 -3.91
C TYR A 90 -4.74 -0.45 -3.88
N TYR A 91 -5.40 -0.43 -5.05
CA TYR A 91 -6.86 -0.44 -5.21
C TYR A 91 -7.58 -1.67 -4.59
N SER A 92 -6.85 -2.72 -4.23
CA SER A 92 -7.42 -3.80 -3.41
C SER A 92 -7.86 -3.30 -2.03
N ARG A 93 -7.20 -2.27 -1.48
CA ARG A 93 -7.61 -1.62 -0.23
C ARG A 93 -8.99 -0.97 -0.37
N ALA A 94 -9.22 -0.20 -1.43
CA ALA A 94 -10.52 0.43 -1.70
C ALA A 94 -11.65 -0.61 -1.85
N ARG A 95 -11.40 -1.71 -2.58
CA ARG A 95 -12.37 -2.80 -2.72
C ARG A 95 -12.69 -3.46 -1.38
N ASN A 96 -11.66 -3.80 -0.60
CA ASN A 96 -11.87 -4.36 0.74
C ASN A 96 -12.54 -3.37 1.70
N LEU A 97 -12.24 -2.07 1.57
CA LEU A 97 -12.89 -1.01 2.35
C LEU A 97 -14.40 -1.01 2.11
N ILE A 98 -14.85 -1.07 0.84
CA ILE A 98 -16.28 -1.13 0.50
C ILE A 98 -16.91 -2.42 1.04
N LEU A 99 -16.27 -3.57 0.85
CA LEU A 99 -16.77 -4.85 1.37
C LEU A 99 -16.93 -4.84 2.88
N CYS A 100 -15.96 -4.29 3.60
CA CYS A 100 -16.00 -4.15 5.05
C CYS A 100 -17.07 -3.16 5.49
N ALA A 101 -17.20 -2.01 4.83
CA ALA A 101 -18.24 -1.01 5.14
C ALA A 101 -19.64 -1.63 5.03
N LYS A 102 -19.89 -2.40 3.98
CA LYS A 102 -21.16 -3.14 3.80
C LYS A 102 -21.41 -4.12 4.94
N HIS A 103 -20.41 -4.92 5.31
CA HIS A 103 -20.56 -5.88 6.39
C HIS A 103 -20.84 -5.21 7.75
N VAL A 104 -20.19 -4.07 8.03
CA VAL A 104 -20.44 -3.30 9.25
C VAL A 104 -21.82 -2.64 9.23
N ALA A 105 -22.24 -2.08 8.09
CA ALA A 105 -23.57 -1.49 7.94
C ALA A 105 -24.68 -2.55 8.09
N GLU A 106 -24.51 -3.75 7.55
CA GLU A 106 -25.40 -4.90 7.73
C GLU A 106 -25.50 -5.32 9.22
N ALA A 107 -24.43 -5.12 10.00
CA ALA A 107 -24.40 -5.34 11.44
C ALA A 107 -24.89 -4.13 12.26
N GLY A 108 -25.58 -3.16 11.63
CA GLY A 108 -26.16 -2.00 12.30
C GLY A 108 -25.21 -0.81 12.46
N GLY A 109 -24.12 -0.75 11.69
CA GLY A 109 -23.22 0.40 11.65
C GLY A 109 -22.16 0.45 12.74
N VAL A 110 -22.14 -0.55 13.64
CA VAL A 110 -21.28 -0.55 14.82
C VAL A 110 -20.07 -1.44 14.58
N PHE A 111 -18.87 -0.85 14.69
CA PHE A 111 -17.64 -1.63 14.70
C PHE A 111 -17.52 -2.44 15.99
N PRO A 112 -17.07 -3.71 15.92
CA PRO A 112 -16.75 -4.48 17.11
C PRO A 112 -15.53 -3.88 17.83
N ASP A 113 -15.50 -4.04 19.14
CA ASP A 113 -14.55 -3.38 20.04
C ASP A 113 -13.42 -4.28 20.55
N ASN A 114 -13.18 -5.40 19.85
CA ASN A 114 -12.15 -6.38 20.22
C ASN A 114 -11.46 -6.96 18.98
N GLU A 115 -10.19 -7.31 19.14
CA GLU A 115 -9.33 -7.71 18.03
C GLU A 115 -9.85 -8.93 17.23
N PRO A 116 -10.33 -10.03 17.86
CA PRO A 116 -10.82 -11.19 17.10
C PRO A 116 -12.01 -10.85 16.20
N ALA A 117 -12.99 -10.09 16.71
CA ALA A 117 -14.16 -9.70 15.92
C ALA A 117 -13.80 -8.68 14.82
N LEU A 118 -12.89 -7.74 15.10
CA LEU A 118 -12.36 -6.83 14.08
C LEU A 118 -11.62 -7.58 12.96
N GLN A 119 -10.83 -8.60 13.28
CA GLN A 119 -10.09 -9.40 12.29
C GLN A 119 -10.99 -10.27 11.41
N ALA A 120 -12.22 -10.56 11.85
CA ALA A 120 -13.21 -11.27 11.03
C ALA A 120 -13.75 -10.39 9.89
N LEU A 121 -13.58 -9.06 9.96
CA LEU A 121 -14.04 -8.13 8.95
C LEU A 121 -13.13 -8.13 7.70
N PRO A 122 -13.70 -7.98 6.48
CA PRO A 122 -12.93 -7.97 5.25
C PRO A 122 -11.80 -6.93 5.24
N GLY A 123 -10.56 -7.38 5.02
CA GLY A 123 -9.41 -6.48 4.87
C GLY A 123 -8.86 -5.88 6.16
N ILE A 124 -9.41 -6.22 7.33
CA ILE A 124 -8.83 -5.87 8.63
C ILE A 124 -7.88 -6.99 9.06
N GLY A 125 -6.58 -6.70 9.04
CA GLY A 125 -5.55 -7.61 9.57
C GLY A 125 -5.26 -7.37 11.05
N ARG A 126 -4.40 -8.20 11.64
CA ARG A 126 -3.96 -8.12 13.04
C ARG A 126 -3.55 -6.71 13.48
N TYR A 127 -2.72 -6.03 12.68
CA TYR A 127 -2.28 -4.66 12.98
C TYR A 127 -3.46 -3.69 13.08
N THR A 128 -4.32 -3.66 12.07
CA THR A 128 -5.44 -2.72 11.99
C THR A 128 -6.48 -3.00 13.08
N ALA A 129 -6.72 -4.28 13.41
CA ALA A 129 -7.58 -4.65 14.54
C ALA A 129 -7.03 -4.15 15.89
N ALA A 130 -5.74 -4.34 16.15
CA ALA A 130 -5.09 -3.82 17.35
C ALA A 130 -5.14 -2.28 17.40
N ALA A 131 -4.86 -1.60 16.28
CA ALA A 131 -4.91 -0.15 16.18
C ALA A 131 -6.31 0.41 16.48
N ILE A 132 -7.36 -0.16 15.89
CA ILE A 132 -8.75 0.26 16.18
C ILE A 132 -9.11 -0.01 17.65
N THR A 133 -8.77 -1.19 18.18
CA THR A 133 -9.03 -1.57 19.58
C THR A 133 -8.40 -0.56 20.56
N ALA A 134 -7.15 -0.18 20.32
CA ALA A 134 -6.44 0.77 21.17
C ALA A 134 -6.90 2.22 20.97
N ILE A 135 -7.02 2.68 19.73
CA ILE A 135 -7.20 4.10 19.41
C ILE A 135 -8.68 4.49 19.49
N ALA A 136 -9.58 3.69 18.91
CA ALA A 136 -11.01 4.01 18.87
C ALA A 136 -11.70 3.66 20.19
N PHE A 137 -11.38 2.50 20.76
CA PHE A 137 -12.08 1.97 21.93
C PHE A 137 -11.31 2.16 23.25
N GLY A 138 -10.09 2.71 23.21
CA GLY A 138 -9.28 2.92 24.41
C GLY A 138 -8.86 1.65 25.14
N LYS A 139 -9.07 0.47 24.53
CA LYS A 139 -8.78 -0.83 25.15
C LYS A 139 -7.33 -1.20 24.93
N ARG A 140 -6.74 -1.92 25.89
CA ARG A 140 -5.37 -2.39 25.77
C ARG A 140 -5.21 -3.33 24.56
N ALA A 141 -4.38 -2.94 23.60
CA ALA A 141 -3.95 -3.79 22.48
C ALA A 141 -2.51 -3.42 22.06
N VAL A 142 -1.73 -4.42 21.65
CA VAL A 142 -0.30 -4.24 21.30
C VAL A 142 -0.17 -3.89 19.83
N VAL A 143 0.01 -2.60 19.54
CA VAL A 143 0.08 -2.08 18.17
C VAL A 143 1.53 -2.01 17.71
N VAL A 144 1.90 -2.80 16.70
CA VAL A 144 3.25 -2.82 16.12
C VAL A 144 3.20 -2.56 14.62
N ASP A 145 3.53 -1.35 14.20
CA ASP A 145 3.82 -1.00 12.81
C ASP A 145 5.34 -0.94 12.56
N ALA A 146 5.75 -0.54 11.36
CA ALA A 146 7.17 -0.38 11.02
C ALA A 146 7.87 0.75 11.81
N ASN A 147 7.13 1.71 12.36
CA ASN A 147 7.68 2.75 13.23
C ASN A 147 7.97 2.18 14.63
N VAL A 148 6.99 1.51 15.23
CA VAL A 148 7.12 0.82 16.52
C VAL A 148 8.23 -0.24 16.44
N GLU A 149 8.24 -1.06 15.38
CA GLU A 149 9.27 -2.10 15.14
C GLU A 149 10.68 -1.51 15.24
N ARG A 150 10.89 -0.34 14.62
CA ARG A 150 12.18 0.37 14.65
C ARG A 150 12.47 1.01 16.00
N VAL A 151 11.51 1.69 16.62
CA VAL A 151 11.70 2.34 17.93
C VAL A 151 12.09 1.30 18.97
N VAL A 152 11.34 0.20 19.06
CA VAL A 152 11.55 -0.86 20.05
C VAL A 152 12.86 -1.61 19.80
N SER A 153 13.16 -1.93 18.53
CA SER A 153 14.43 -2.57 18.18
C SER A 153 15.65 -1.72 18.58
N ARG A 154 15.55 -0.40 18.46
CA ARG A 154 16.60 0.54 18.92
C ARG A 154 16.63 0.66 20.43
N LEU A 155 15.47 0.84 21.06
CA LEU A 155 15.35 1.01 22.51
C LEU A 155 16.03 -0.13 23.27
N PHE A 156 15.87 -1.37 22.79
CA PHE A 156 16.41 -2.57 23.42
C PHE A 156 17.60 -3.20 22.68
N ALA A 157 18.14 -2.56 21.63
CA ALA A 157 19.25 -3.07 20.82
C ALA A 157 19.04 -4.54 20.35
N ILE A 158 17.89 -4.83 19.75
CA ILE A 158 17.54 -6.18 19.30
C ILE A 158 18.36 -6.54 18.06
N GLU A 159 19.39 -7.38 18.24
CA GLU A 159 20.32 -7.79 17.17
C GLU A 159 19.74 -8.84 16.22
N THR A 160 18.70 -9.57 16.64
CA THR A 160 18.07 -10.59 15.79
C THR A 160 17.52 -9.96 14.51
N PRO A 161 17.94 -10.41 13.31
CA PRO A 161 17.50 -9.82 12.06
C PRO A 161 16.00 -9.99 11.81
N LEU A 162 15.37 -8.97 11.21
CA LEU A 162 14.01 -9.09 10.69
C LEU A 162 13.94 -10.10 9.54
N PRO A 163 12.89 -10.94 9.48
CA PRO A 163 11.65 -10.88 10.28
C PRO A 163 11.69 -11.67 11.60
N ALA A 164 12.79 -12.35 11.94
CA ALA A 164 12.86 -13.27 13.08
C ALA A 164 12.74 -12.56 14.44
N SER A 165 13.05 -11.27 14.53
CA SER A 165 12.90 -10.46 15.75
C SER A 165 11.47 -10.03 16.06
N ARG A 166 10.49 -10.22 15.17
CA ARG A 166 9.11 -9.73 15.38
C ARG A 166 8.45 -10.23 16.68
N PRO A 167 8.61 -11.50 17.10
CA PRO A 167 8.08 -11.96 18.39
C PRO A 167 8.70 -11.22 19.57
N LEU A 168 10.03 -11.01 19.56
CA LEU A 168 10.75 -10.27 20.61
C LEU A 168 10.29 -8.81 20.68
N ILE A 169 10.16 -8.17 19.51
CA ILE A 169 9.66 -6.79 19.41
C ILE A 169 8.24 -6.70 19.96
N ALA A 170 7.37 -7.67 19.66
CA ALA A 170 6.00 -7.69 20.17
C ALA A 170 5.96 -7.87 21.69
N GLU A 171 6.78 -8.77 22.26
CA GLU A 171 6.91 -8.95 23.71
C GLU A 171 7.38 -7.67 24.40
N GLU A 172 8.42 -7.02 23.87
CA GLU A 172 8.93 -5.79 24.45
C GLU A 172 7.95 -4.61 24.30
N THR A 173 7.19 -4.57 23.19
CA THR A 173 6.12 -3.59 23.03
C THR A 173 4.97 -3.85 24.00
N ASP A 174 4.63 -5.12 24.24
CA ASP A 174 3.57 -5.52 25.16
C ASP A 174 3.89 -5.06 26.59
N LEU A 175 5.12 -5.29 27.05
CA LEU A 175 5.57 -4.84 28.38
C LEU A 175 5.56 -3.31 28.54
N LEU A 176 5.69 -2.55 27.44
CA LEU A 176 5.59 -1.08 27.44
C LEU A 176 4.15 -0.59 27.31
N THR A 177 3.25 -1.40 26.77
CA THR A 177 1.87 -0.98 26.48
C THR A 177 1.09 -0.87 27.79
N PRO A 178 0.63 0.33 28.15
CA PRO A 178 -0.11 0.54 29.39
C PRO A 178 -1.55 0.00 29.28
N ASP A 179 -2.14 -0.37 30.41
CA ASP A 179 -3.54 -0.80 30.48
C ASP A 179 -4.51 0.38 30.23
N ILE A 180 -4.10 1.59 30.62
CA ILE A 180 -4.83 2.85 30.42
C ILE A 180 -4.09 3.69 29.38
N ALA A 181 -4.82 4.36 28.49
CA ALA A 181 -4.27 5.20 27.42
C ALA A 181 -3.41 4.43 26.40
N ALA A 182 -3.75 3.15 26.14
CA ALA A 182 -3.08 2.33 25.12
C ALA A 182 -3.14 2.97 23.72
N GLY A 183 -4.24 3.65 23.38
CA GLY A 183 -4.39 4.42 22.14
C GLY A 183 -3.40 5.57 22.01
N ASP A 184 -3.25 6.39 23.07
CA ASP A 184 -2.25 7.47 23.13
C ASP A 184 -0.84 6.89 23.01
N PHE A 185 -0.54 5.81 23.74
CA PHE A 185 0.76 5.15 23.69
C PHE A 185 1.10 4.65 22.28
N ALA A 186 0.17 3.97 21.61
CA ALA A 186 0.36 3.49 20.25
C ALA A 186 0.65 4.65 19.29
N GLN A 187 -0.13 5.73 19.37
CA GLN A 187 0.07 6.91 18.53
C GLN A 187 1.36 7.67 18.86
N ALA A 188 1.77 7.71 20.13
CA ALA A 188 3.03 8.28 20.57
C ALA A 188 4.23 7.52 19.98
N MET A 189 4.20 6.19 19.99
CA MET A 189 5.24 5.35 19.37
C MET A 189 5.32 5.59 17.85
N MET A 190 4.17 5.71 17.19
CA MET A 190 4.12 6.03 15.76
C MET A 190 4.68 7.42 15.46
N ASP A 191 4.32 8.45 16.24
CA ASP A 191 4.83 9.82 16.09
C ASP A 191 6.33 9.89 16.37
N MET A 192 6.79 9.21 17.43
CA MET A 192 8.20 9.07 17.78
C MET A 192 8.99 8.49 16.61
N GLY A 193 8.53 7.36 16.04
CA GLY A 193 9.18 6.75 14.90
C GLY A 193 9.13 7.61 13.64
N ALA A 194 8.02 8.31 13.40
CA ALA A 194 7.83 9.13 12.20
C ALA A 194 8.65 10.43 12.21
N THR A 195 8.92 11.02 13.38
CA THR A 195 9.46 12.39 13.48
C THR A 195 10.85 12.47 14.13
N ILE A 196 11.15 11.60 15.11
CA ILE A 196 12.40 11.64 15.88
C ILE A 196 13.27 10.44 15.54
N CYS A 197 12.76 9.23 15.82
CA CYS A 197 13.47 7.98 15.65
C CYS A 197 13.36 7.46 14.20
N VAL A 198 13.75 8.30 13.24
CA VAL A 198 13.63 8.02 11.78
C VAL A 198 14.69 7.05 11.28
N ASN A 199 14.50 6.49 10.07
CA ASN A 199 15.29 5.37 9.55
C ASN A 199 16.82 5.58 9.49
N ARG A 200 17.31 6.72 8.99
CA ARG A 200 18.75 6.90 8.70
C ARG A 200 19.47 7.80 9.71
N GLN A 201 18.87 8.95 10.03
CA GLN A 201 19.47 9.95 10.89
C GLN A 201 18.47 10.27 12.01
N PRO A 202 18.34 9.39 13.03
CA PRO A 202 17.45 9.67 14.15
C PRO A 202 17.92 10.91 14.91
N ALA A 203 16.98 11.77 15.29
CA ALA A 203 17.25 12.99 16.05
C ALA A 203 17.43 12.68 17.54
N CYS A 204 18.43 11.84 17.88
CA CYS A 204 18.64 11.33 19.23
C CYS A 204 18.82 12.45 20.28
N GLY A 205 19.38 13.59 19.90
CA GLY A 205 19.59 14.73 20.82
C GLY A 205 18.31 15.37 21.37
N ILE A 206 17.16 15.15 20.71
CA ILE A 206 15.85 15.62 21.16
C ILE A 206 14.91 14.45 21.51
N CYS A 207 15.43 13.22 21.54
CA CYS A 207 14.63 12.05 21.83
C CYS A 207 14.34 11.96 23.34
N PRO A 208 13.06 11.93 23.78
CA PRO A 208 12.72 11.86 25.20
C PRO A 208 13.15 10.51 25.81
N LEU A 209 13.32 9.47 24.98
CA LEU A 209 13.74 8.13 25.41
C LEU A 209 15.26 7.93 25.38
N LEU A 210 16.05 8.98 25.15
CA LEU A 210 17.51 8.88 24.99
C LEU A 210 18.19 8.14 26.14
N ALA A 211 17.83 8.46 27.39
CA ALA A 211 18.43 7.86 28.59
C ALA A 211 18.21 6.33 28.68
N PHE A 212 17.12 5.84 28.08
CA PHE A 212 16.73 4.43 28.10
C PHE A 212 17.25 3.64 26.89
N CYS A 213 17.68 4.31 25.82
CA CYS A 213 17.95 3.68 24.52
C CYS A 213 19.27 2.91 24.49
N CYS A 214 19.21 1.57 24.51
CA CYS A 214 20.36 0.70 24.37
C CYS A 214 21.03 0.84 23.00
N GLY A 215 20.26 0.99 21.92
CA GLY A 215 20.79 1.16 20.56
C GLY A 215 21.51 2.49 20.35
N GLN A 216 21.23 3.52 21.14
CA GLN A 216 22.05 4.73 21.13
C GLN A 216 23.39 4.50 21.84
N LYS A 217 23.40 3.72 22.93
CA LYS A 217 24.62 3.39 23.69
C LYS A 217 25.63 2.57 22.88
N THR A 218 25.22 1.93 21.78
CA THR A 218 26.14 1.26 20.85
C THR A 218 26.91 2.24 19.96
N GLY A 219 26.50 3.51 19.90
CA GLY A 219 27.05 4.51 18.99
C GLY A 219 26.45 4.49 17.58
N ASP A 220 25.70 3.45 17.20
CA ASP A 220 25.04 3.33 15.90
C ASP A 220 23.58 2.86 16.04
N PRO A 221 22.65 3.74 16.46
CA PRO A 221 21.23 3.39 16.51
C PRO A 221 20.62 3.12 15.13
N ALA A 222 21.25 3.60 14.04
CA ALA A 222 20.75 3.39 12.68
C ALA A 222 20.95 1.94 12.19
N HIS A 223 21.84 1.18 12.84
CA HIS A 223 21.99 -0.26 12.66
C HIS A 223 20.68 -1.03 12.90
N PHE A 224 19.86 -0.57 13.85
CA PHE A 224 18.62 -1.23 14.23
C PHE A 224 17.38 -0.64 13.50
N PRO A 225 16.41 -1.48 13.11
CA PRO A 225 16.40 -2.93 13.26
C PRO A 225 17.38 -3.60 12.29
N VAL A 226 18.03 -4.68 12.74
CA VAL A 226 18.92 -5.47 11.88
C VAL A 226 18.11 -6.08 10.76
N LYS A 227 18.54 -5.89 9.52
CA LYS A 227 17.86 -6.43 8.34
C LYS A 227 18.64 -7.60 7.79
N MET A 228 17.93 -8.65 7.37
CA MET A 228 18.56 -9.68 6.57
C MET A 228 19.24 -9.08 5.32
N PRO A 229 20.37 -9.65 4.86
CA PRO A 229 20.95 -9.32 3.58
C PRO A 229 19.90 -9.39 2.48
N LYS A 230 19.84 -8.36 1.62
CA LYS A 230 18.87 -8.34 0.52
C LYS A 230 19.17 -9.49 -0.42
N LYS A 231 18.20 -10.40 -0.59
CA LYS A 231 18.25 -11.39 -1.66
C LYS A 231 18.28 -10.67 -3.01
N ILE A 232 18.97 -11.26 -3.99
CA ILE A 232 18.92 -10.81 -5.38
C ILE A 232 17.46 -10.86 -5.82
N ARG A 233 16.93 -9.72 -6.26
CA ARG A 233 15.55 -9.62 -6.72
C ARG A 233 15.47 -10.25 -8.11
N PRO A 234 14.60 -11.25 -8.33
CA PRO A 234 14.44 -11.85 -9.65
C PRO A 234 13.95 -10.80 -10.65
N GLN A 235 14.45 -10.89 -11.87
CA GLN A 235 14.02 -10.03 -12.97
C GLN A 235 13.02 -10.80 -13.84
N ARG A 236 11.93 -10.14 -14.23
CA ARG A 236 10.98 -10.61 -15.24
C ARG A 236 11.04 -9.73 -16.47
N ILE A 237 10.73 -10.32 -17.60
CA ILE A 237 10.56 -9.65 -18.88
C ILE A 237 9.10 -9.78 -19.30
N GLY A 238 8.52 -8.70 -19.80
CA GLY A 238 7.17 -8.69 -20.36
C GLY A 238 7.14 -7.99 -21.72
N TYR A 239 6.07 -8.24 -22.45
CA TYR A 239 5.75 -7.57 -23.72
C TYR A 239 4.34 -6.98 -23.62
N VAL A 240 4.21 -5.74 -24.10
CA VAL A 240 2.94 -5.03 -24.19
C VAL A 240 2.69 -4.64 -25.64
N PHE A 241 1.43 -4.74 -26.06
CA PHE A 241 0.95 -4.59 -27.43
C PHE A 241 -0.09 -3.48 -27.46
N ALA A 242 0.35 -2.26 -27.73
CA ALA A 242 -0.51 -1.09 -27.79
C ALA A 242 -1.15 -0.96 -29.17
N LEU A 243 -2.47 -1.08 -29.22
CA LEU A 243 -3.26 -0.79 -30.41
C LEU A 243 -3.73 0.66 -30.32
N CYS A 244 -3.32 1.46 -31.29
CA CYS A 244 -3.67 2.86 -31.43
C CYS A 244 -4.63 3.03 -32.61
N HIS A 245 -5.57 3.95 -32.48
CA HIS A 245 -6.44 4.37 -33.58
C HIS A 245 -6.72 5.86 -33.39
N GLN A 246 -6.28 6.68 -34.35
CA GLN A 246 -6.30 8.14 -34.22
C GLN A 246 -5.64 8.57 -32.88
N ASN A 247 -6.38 9.28 -32.02
CA ASN A 247 -5.91 9.71 -30.70
C ASN A 247 -6.43 8.81 -29.55
N GLN A 248 -6.75 7.54 -29.84
CA GLN A 248 -7.22 6.57 -28.86
C GLN A 248 -6.26 5.38 -28.75
N ILE A 249 -6.24 4.76 -27.58
CA ILE A 249 -5.49 3.53 -27.30
C ILE A 249 -6.42 2.49 -26.70
N LEU A 250 -6.26 1.23 -27.10
CA LEU A 250 -7.05 0.12 -26.56
C LEU A 250 -6.54 -0.26 -25.16
N LEU A 251 -7.44 -0.27 -24.18
CA LEU A 251 -7.21 -0.77 -22.84
C LEU A 251 -8.05 -2.03 -22.61
N ILE A 252 -7.52 -2.97 -21.84
CA ILE A 252 -8.24 -4.16 -21.38
C ILE A 252 -8.34 -4.16 -19.86
N LYS A 253 -9.35 -4.82 -19.30
CA LYS A 253 -9.43 -5.09 -17.86
C LYS A 253 -8.67 -6.36 -17.54
N ARG A 254 -7.72 -6.31 -16.59
CA ARG A 254 -7.04 -7.52 -16.10
C ARG A 254 -8.01 -8.40 -15.30
N PRO A 255 -7.80 -9.72 -15.24
CA PRO A 255 -8.58 -10.61 -14.36
C PRO A 255 -8.66 -10.07 -12.93
N ASP A 256 -9.77 -10.27 -12.22
CA ASP A 256 -9.97 -9.67 -10.90
C ASP A 256 -8.96 -10.16 -9.84
N LYS A 257 -8.43 -11.37 -10.03
CA LYS A 257 -7.42 -12.02 -9.17
C LYS A 257 -6.02 -11.90 -9.76
N GLY A 258 -5.02 -11.83 -8.88
CA GLY A 258 -3.61 -11.80 -9.24
C GLY A 258 -3.02 -10.40 -9.35
N LEU A 259 -1.86 -10.29 -10.01
CA LEU A 259 -1.10 -9.05 -10.07
C LEU A 259 -1.83 -7.97 -10.87
N LEU A 260 -2.06 -6.82 -10.21
CA LEU A 260 -2.84 -5.69 -10.75
C LEU A 260 -4.29 -6.10 -11.09
N GLY A 261 -4.87 -7.05 -10.36
CA GLY A 261 -6.16 -7.64 -10.70
C GLY A 261 -7.30 -6.63 -10.72
N GLY A 262 -8.15 -6.71 -11.74
CA GLY A 262 -9.28 -5.81 -11.99
C GLY A 262 -8.92 -4.42 -12.51
N MET A 263 -7.63 -4.10 -12.64
CA MET A 263 -7.18 -2.80 -13.17
C MET A 263 -7.20 -2.77 -14.70
N ARG A 264 -7.42 -1.58 -15.27
CA ARG A 264 -7.15 -1.35 -16.69
C ARG A 264 -5.66 -1.52 -17.00
N ALA A 265 -5.36 -2.03 -18.18
CA ALA A 265 -4.02 -2.32 -18.65
C ALA A 265 -3.96 -2.17 -20.17
N LEU A 266 -2.74 -2.03 -20.68
CA LEU A 266 -2.49 -2.34 -22.09
C LEU A 266 -2.47 -3.87 -22.28
N PRO A 267 -2.89 -4.39 -23.44
CA PRO A 267 -2.76 -5.81 -23.76
C PRO A 267 -1.32 -6.30 -23.57
N SER A 268 -1.12 -7.34 -22.75
CA SER A 268 0.21 -7.85 -22.42
C SER A 268 0.17 -9.35 -22.19
N GLY A 269 1.19 -10.06 -22.64
CA GLY A 269 1.39 -11.46 -22.28
C GLY A 269 1.90 -11.66 -20.85
N THR A 270 2.09 -12.92 -20.48
CA THR A 270 2.66 -13.34 -19.20
C THR A 270 4.07 -12.77 -19.02
N TRP A 271 4.34 -12.27 -17.81
CA TRP A 271 5.67 -11.78 -17.47
C TRP A 271 6.53 -12.93 -16.98
N ILE A 272 7.49 -13.32 -17.81
CA ILE A 272 8.32 -14.51 -17.61
C ILE A 272 9.64 -14.16 -16.90
N PRO A 273 10.24 -15.07 -16.12
CA PRO A 273 11.58 -14.89 -15.58
C PRO A 273 12.59 -14.59 -16.70
N LYS A 274 13.53 -13.68 -16.44
CA LYS A 274 14.57 -13.32 -17.41
C LYS A 274 15.38 -14.55 -17.83
N GLU A 275 15.61 -15.45 -16.89
CA GLU A 275 16.38 -16.68 -17.05
C GLU A 275 15.65 -17.70 -17.95
N ALA A 276 14.34 -17.57 -18.13
CA ALA A 276 13.55 -18.43 -19.00
C ALA A 276 13.60 -18.00 -20.48
N ILE A 277 14.14 -16.80 -20.78
CA ILE A 277 14.35 -16.36 -22.16
C ILE A 277 15.69 -16.95 -22.63
N ASN A 278 15.64 -18.20 -23.09
CA ASN A 278 16.75 -18.78 -23.82
C ASN A 278 16.95 -17.98 -25.12
N SER A 279 18.21 -17.72 -25.47
CA SER A 279 18.66 -16.89 -26.59
C SER A 279 18.19 -17.33 -27.98
N HIS A 280 17.37 -18.39 -28.11
CA HIS A 280 17.08 -19.04 -29.37
C HIS A 280 15.73 -18.71 -30.02
N ASP A 281 14.79 -18.00 -29.39
CA ASP A 281 13.74 -17.35 -30.19
C ASP A 281 12.98 -16.20 -29.49
N LYS A 282 13.53 -14.98 -29.55
CA LYS A 282 12.82 -13.75 -29.13
C LYS A 282 11.47 -13.62 -29.86
N LYS A 283 11.36 -14.09 -31.11
CA LYS A 283 10.10 -14.00 -31.88
C LYS A 283 9.05 -14.94 -31.32
N ALA A 284 9.40 -16.18 -30.97
CA ALA A 284 8.45 -17.12 -30.35
C ALA A 284 7.89 -16.56 -29.03
N VAL A 285 8.75 -15.95 -28.20
CA VAL A 285 8.31 -15.33 -26.94
C VAL A 285 7.35 -14.16 -27.21
N ILE A 286 7.65 -13.31 -28.19
CA ILE A 286 6.75 -12.21 -28.57
C ILE A 286 5.42 -12.75 -29.12
N ALA A 287 5.46 -13.77 -29.99
CA ALA A 287 4.27 -14.37 -30.59
C ALA A 287 3.36 -15.00 -29.52
N GLN A 288 3.94 -15.75 -28.58
CA GLN A 288 3.20 -16.30 -27.44
C GLN A 288 2.61 -15.18 -26.58
N ALA A 289 3.40 -14.15 -26.25
CA ALA A 289 2.91 -13.03 -25.46
C ALA A 289 1.77 -12.27 -26.16
N GLN A 290 1.81 -12.17 -27.50
CA GLN A 290 0.75 -11.57 -28.30
C GLN A 290 -0.52 -12.43 -28.26
N GLN A 291 -0.38 -13.75 -28.43
CA GLN A 291 -1.50 -14.68 -28.32
C GLN A 291 -2.17 -14.60 -26.96
N GLU A 292 -1.40 -14.54 -25.87
CA GLU A 292 -1.93 -14.38 -24.51
C GLU A 292 -2.59 -13.01 -24.31
N ALA A 293 -2.02 -11.93 -24.87
CA ALA A 293 -2.57 -10.58 -24.73
C ALA A 293 -3.97 -10.41 -25.35
N PHE A 294 -4.25 -11.18 -26.41
CA PHE A 294 -5.48 -11.09 -27.19
C PHE A 294 -6.31 -12.39 -27.17
N GLY A 295 -5.99 -13.34 -26.29
CA GLY A 295 -6.62 -14.68 -26.28
C GLY A 295 -8.13 -14.66 -26.07
N ASP A 296 -8.66 -13.62 -25.42
CA ASP A 296 -10.10 -13.43 -25.16
C ASP A 296 -10.85 -12.70 -26.31
N PHE A 297 -10.14 -12.29 -27.36
CA PHE A 297 -10.72 -11.62 -28.53
C PHE A 297 -11.31 -12.65 -29.48
N ASN A 298 -12.20 -12.24 -30.39
CA ASN A 298 -12.75 -13.18 -31.36
C ASN A 298 -11.64 -13.71 -32.33
N PRO A 299 -11.79 -14.93 -32.89
CA PRO A 299 -10.75 -15.54 -33.72
C PRO A 299 -10.38 -14.73 -34.98
N GLU A 300 -11.32 -14.00 -35.57
CA GLU A 300 -11.10 -13.18 -36.75
C GLU A 300 -10.15 -12.02 -36.45
N ILE A 301 -10.38 -11.33 -35.33
CA ILE A 301 -9.50 -10.27 -34.84
C ILE A 301 -8.14 -10.86 -34.47
N GLN A 302 -8.08 -11.98 -33.77
CA GLN A 302 -6.78 -12.61 -33.44
C GLN A 302 -5.96 -12.88 -34.71
N LYS A 303 -6.59 -13.39 -35.78
CA LYS A 303 -5.94 -13.61 -37.07
C LYS A 303 -5.49 -12.30 -37.72
N ALA A 304 -6.31 -11.25 -37.67
CA ALA A 304 -5.92 -9.93 -38.17
C ALA A 304 -4.72 -9.34 -37.40
N LEU A 305 -4.71 -9.49 -36.06
CA LEU A 305 -3.63 -8.99 -35.21
C LEU A 305 -2.30 -9.72 -35.46
N GLN A 306 -2.31 -10.98 -35.89
CA GLN A 306 -1.09 -11.70 -36.28
C GLN A 306 -0.41 -11.12 -37.52
N MET A 307 -1.16 -10.41 -38.37
CA MET A 307 -0.64 -9.80 -39.60
C MET A 307 -0.14 -8.36 -39.39
N ILE A 308 -0.26 -7.81 -38.19
CA ILE A 308 0.17 -6.44 -37.88
C ILE A 308 1.69 -6.34 -37.90
N SER A 309 2.19 -5.29 -38.56
CA SER A 309 3.58 -4.86 -38.44
C SER A 309 3.75 -3.99 -37.19
N TRP A 310 4.29 -4.57 -36.13
CA TRP A 310 4.50 -3.89 -34.86
C TRP A 310 5.70 -2.95 -34.90
N GLN A 311 5.54 -1.75 -34.38
CA GLN A 311 6.64 -0.79 -34.15
C GLN A 311 7.21 -0.99 -32.74
N GLU A 312 8.52 -1.25 -32.63
CA GLU A 312 9.21 -1.28 -31.33
C GLU A 312 9.35 0.14 -30.76
N ARG A 313 8.87 0.36 -29.53
CA ARG A 313 8.93 1.66 -28.82
C ARG A 313 9.95 1.67 -27.68
N GLY A 314 10.83 0.66 -27.63
CA GLY A 314 11.80 0.45 -26.57
C GLY A 314 11.19 -0.27 -25.36
N ASP A 315 11.73 0.00 -24.17
CA ASP A 315 11.32 -0.66 -22.94
C ASP A 315 11.28 0.29 -21.74
N ILE A 316 10.60 -0.15 -20.69
CA ILE A 316 10.60 0.53 -19.39
C ILE A 316 10.94 -0.43 -18.25
N GLY A 317 11.58 0.12 -17.21
CA GLY A 317 11.76 -0.54 -15.93
C GLY A 317 10.63 -0.25 -14.95
N HIS A 318 10.15 -1.29 -14.27
CA HIS A 318 9.22 -1.17 -13.14
C HIS A 318 9.64 -2.09 -11.99
N ILE A 319 9.46 -1.64 -10.75
CA ILE A 319 9.83 -2.42 -9.56
C ILE A 319 8.56 -2.80 -8.82
N PHE A 320 8.35 -4.10 -8.65
CA PHE A 320 7.41 -4.65 -7.70
C PHE A 320 8.16 -5.09 -6.44
N THR A 321 7.42 -5.33 -5.34
CA THR A 321 8.00 -5.82 -4.08
C THR A 321 8.81 -7.10 -4.28
N HIS A 322 8.29 -8.03 -5.09
CA HIS A 322 8.85 -9.38 -5.24
C HIS A 322 9.77 -9.57 -6.46
N PHE A 323 9.69 -8.72 -7.48
CA PHE A 323 10.50 -8.82 -8.70
C PHE A 323 10.65 -7.46 -9.40
N SER A 324 11.67 -7.31 -10.24
CA SER A 324 11.77 -6.19 -11.17
C SER A 324 11.26 -6.61 -12.55
N LEU A 325 10.58 -5.71 -13.25
CA LEU A 325 10.05 -5.93 -14.59
C LEU A 325 10.80 -5.03 -15.58
N LYS A 326 11.27 -5.64 -16.66
CA LYS A 326 11.57 -4.93 -17.92
C LYS A 326 10.41 -5.19 -18.87
N LEU A 327 9.64 -4.15 -19.19
CA LEU A 327 8.46 -4.26 -20.08
C LEU A 327 8.83 -3.67 -21.45
N ASN A 328 8.92 -4.53 -22.46
CA ASN A 328 9.15 -4.14 -23.84
C ASN A 328 7.82 -3.71 -24.48
N ILE A 329 7.87 -2.66 -25.30
CA ILE A 329 6.67 -1.99 -25.80
C ILE A 329 6.64 -2.09 -27.31
N LEU A 330 5.55 -2.68 -27.81
CA LEU A 330 5.22 -2.71 -29.23
C LEU A 330 3.92 -1.91 -29.43
N SER A 331 3.84 -1.15 -30.51
CA SER A 331 2.63 -0.43 -30.88
C SER A 331 2.29 -0.61 -32.34
N ALA A 332 1.00 -0.50 -32.68
CA ALA A 332 0.54 -0.44 -34.05
C ALA A 332 -0.66 0.51 -34.16
N ASP A 333 -0.69 1.29 -35.22
CA ASP A 333 -1.87 2.05 -35.63
C ASP A 333 -2.76 1.13 -36.49
N ILE A 334 -4.02 0.98 -36.08
CA ILE A 334 -4.98 0.08 -36.70
C ILE A 334 -6.32 0.77 -36.90
N GLU A 335 -7.17 0.19 -37.75
CA GLU A 335 -8.59 0.48 -37.72
C GLU A 335 -9.23 -0.01 -36.43
N LYS A 336 -10.28 0.70 -35.98
CA LYS A 336 -10.92 0.39 -34.71
C LYS A 336 -11.56 -0.99 -34.76
N ILE A 337 -11.11 -1.87 -33.87
CA ILE A 337 -11.67 -3.21 -33.71
C ILE A 337 -12.77 -3.22 -32.64
N GLU A 338 -13.83 -3.99 -32.89
CA GLU A 338 -14.84 -4.31 -31.88
C GLU A 338 -14.27 -5.36 -30.93
N SER A 339 -14.16 -5.05 -29.65
CA SER A 339 -13.55 -5.96 -28.67
C SER A 339 -14.13 -5.77 -27.28
N LYS A 340 -13.77 -6.68 -26.37
CA LYS A 340 -14.04 -6.52 -24.93
C LYS A 340 -13.19 -5.43 -24.28
N GLY A 341 -12.24 -4.84 -25.01
CA GLY A 341 -11.44 -3.71 -24.55
C GLY A 341 -12.13 -2.37 -24.75
N GLU A 342 -11.68 -1.37 -24.00
CA GLU A 342 -12.17 0.00 -24.04
C GLU A 342 -11.16 0.88 -24.78
N TRP A 343 -11.62 1.59 -25.81
CA TRP A 343 -10.81 2.59 -26.50
C TRP A 343 -10.80 3.89 -25.70
N TRP A 344 -9.63 4.29 -25.19
CA TRP A 344 -9.47 5.46 -24.34
C TRP A 344 -8.73 6.59 -25.05
N ALA A 345 -9.21 7.82 -24.92
CA ALA A 345 -8.57 8.98 -25.53
C ALA A 345 -7.23 9.29 -24.84
N LEU A 346 -6.17 9.45 -25.61
CA LEU A 346 -4.81 9.68 -25.10
C LEU A 346 -4.69 11.00 -24.34
N ASN A 347 -5.42 12.03 -24.76
CA ASN A 347 -5.50 13.32 -24.06
C ASN A 347 -6.11 13.22 -22.65
N ASN A 348 -6.90 12.18 -22.37
CA ASN A 348 -7.52 11.91 -21.07
C ASN A 348 -7.06 10.58 -20.45
N ILE A 349 -5.87 10.10 -20.82
CA ILE A 349 -5.39 8.79 -20.36
C ILE A 349 -5.18 8.71 -18.84
N LYS A 350 -4.93 9.86 -18.18
CA LYS A 350 -4.78 9.90 -16.72
C LYS A 350 -6.06 9.46 -16.00
N ALA A 351 -7.23 9.75 -16.57
CA ALA A 351 -8.52 9.34 -16.01
C ALA A 351 -8.81 7.84 -16.20
N ALA A 352 -8.04 7.11 -17.01
CA ALA A 352 -8.24 5.68 -17.21
C ALA A 352 -7.91 4.84 -15.95
N GLY A 353 -7.19 5.41 -14.97
CA GLY A 353 -6.82 4.70 -13.74
C GLY A 353 -5.76 3.61 -13.98
N LEU A 354 -4.90 3.78 -14.99
CA LEU A 354 -3.83 2.83 -15.29
C LEU A 354 -2.85 2.71 -14.10
N PRO A 355 -2.40 1.49 -13.75
CA PRO A 355 -1.32 1.34 -12.81
C PRO A 355 -0.04 1.92 -13.40
N THR A 356 0.86 2.38 -12.53
CA THR A 356 2.07 3.13 -12.90
C THR A 356 2.93 2.44 -13.97
N VAL A 357 2.97 1.10 -14.01
CA VAL A 357 3.67 0.35 -15.07
C VAL A 357 3.10 0.63 -16.47
N PHE A 358 1.78 0.58 -16.66
CA PHE A 358 1.15 0.84 -17.96
C PHE A 358 1.09 2.34 -18.26
N ALA A 359 0.91 3.20 -17.25
CA ALA A 359 0.98 4.65 -17.45
C ALA A 359 2.37 5.08 -17.98
N LYS A 360 3.46 4.48 -17.48
CA LYS A 360 4.82 4.67 -18.03
C LYS A 360 4.92 4.16 -19.48
N ALA A 361 4.30 3.03 -19.80
CA ALA A 361 4.34 2.47 -21.15
C ALA A 361 3.59 3.37 -22.15
N VAL A 362 2.42 3.89 -21.79
CA VAL A 362 1.70 4.88 -22.62
C VAL A 362 2.54 6.15 -22.81
N LYS A 363 3.19 6.65 -21.76
CA LYS A 363 4.09 7.80 -21.87
C LYS A 363 5.26 7.52 -22.84
N GLN A 364 5.78 6.30 -22.86
CA GLN A 364 6.84 5.90 -23.79
C GLN A 364 6.35 5.83 -25.23
N ILE A 365 5.12 5.36 -25.46
CA ILE A 365 4.48 5.36 -26.79
C ILE A 365 4.31 6.80 -27.31
N LEU A 366 3.79 7.69 -26.47
CA LEU A 366 3.55 9.10 -26.80
C LEU A 366 4.84 9.87 -27.13
N LYS A 367 5.98 9.51 -26.52
CA LYS A 367 7.28 10.12 -26.84
C LYS A 367 7.82 9.76 -28.22
N GLY A 368 7.36 8.64 -28.79
CA GLY A 368 7.82 8.13 -30.07
C GLY A 368 6.92 8.50 -31.24
N GLN A 369 5.82 9.23 -31.00
CA GLN A 369 5.01 9.78 -32.08
C GLN A 369 5.74 11.01 -32.67
N PRO A 370 5.83 11.12 -34.01
CA PRO A 370 6.48 12.25 -34.67
C PRO A 370 5.80 13.59 -34.37
#